data_AF-A0A1Q2Z0D3-F1
#
_entry.id   AF-A0A1Q2Z0D3-F1
#
_cell.length_a   1.000
_cell.length_b   1.000
_cell.length_c   1.000
_cell.angle_alpha   90.00
_cell.angle_beta   90.00
_cell.angle_gamma   90.00
#
_symmetry.space_group_name_H-M   'P 1'
#
loop_
_entity.id
_entity.type
_entity.pdbx_description
1 polymer ?
#
loop_
_entity_poly.entity_id
_entity_poly.type
_entity_poly.pdbx_seq_one_letter_code
_entity_poly.pdbx_strand_id
1 'polypeptide(L)'
;MVLAVIVPGAEVSWIRRPDGVSVYSLLPKRRRPLVVPDGQVIAEWGFAMMEDALRRLEKGRRDPNALTAYRDGLLIAFFALCGRRLRSVSLLRPGQELRQVGECFRIELSGEQTKTGRRDVFGLLPEFTPWMRHYLEVIRPALLAGRQEEALWIGRLGGPLTAQGIQTRIQRLSCKRFGIAFGPHRIRHSVVTTVALRLGETAAFGAAVVGNTPAVAEGYNHAGQYQAALRYAALSHKRRRAA
;
A
#
# COMPACT_ATOMS: atom_id res chain seq x y z
N MET A 1 -18.02 28.41 -3.99
CA MET A 1 -19.13 28.51 -3.04
C MET A 1 -19.94 29.73 -3.41
N VAL A 2 -21.18 29.55 -3.85
CA VAL A 2 -22.03 30.65 -4.31
C VAL A 2 -22.26 31.68 -3.19
N LEU A 3 -22.40 31.25 -1.93
CA LEU A 3 -22.59 32.16 -0.78
C LEU A 3 -21.42 33.10 -0.47
N ALA A 4 -20.16 32.66 -0.58
CA ALA A 4 -19.00 33.53 -0.36
C ALA A 4 -18.78 34.54 -1.50
N VAL A 5 -19.40 34.28 -2.65
CA VAL A 5 -19.45 35.22 -3.79
C VAL A 5 -20.60 36.21 -3.61
N ILE A 6 -21.72 35.78 -3.00
CA ILE A 6 -22.90 36.63 -2.74
C ILE A 6 -22.68 37.57 -1.54
N VAL A 7 -21.98 37.13 -0.49
CA VAL A 7 -21.67 37.98 0.69
C VAL A 7 -20.18 37.88 1.04
N PRO A 8 -19.33 38.70 0.39
CA PRO A 8 -17.91 38.77 0.69
C PRO A 8 -17.69 39.19 2.16
N GLY A 9 -16.83 38.46 2.88
CA GLY A 9 -16.50 38.76 4.28
C GLY A 9 -17.42 38.10 5.33
N ALA A 10 -18.51 37.44 4.92
CA ALA A 10 -19.35 36.70 5.85
C ALA A 10 -18.63 35.47 6.44
N GLU A 11 -18.71 35.31 7.76
CA GLU A 11 -18.33 34.09 8.46
C GLU A 11 -19.34 32.99 8.09
N VAL A 12 -18.93 32.11 7.18
CA VAL A 12 -19.75 30.98 6.71
C VAL A 12 -19.16 29.64 7.14
N SER A 13 -18.19 29.64 8.06
CA SER A 13 -17.54 28.40 8.49
C SER A 13 -18.49 27.55 9.33
N TRP A 14 -19.41 28.19 10.08
CA TRP A 14 -20.49 27.53 10.83
C TRP A 14 -21.40 26.65 9.95
N ILE A 15 -21.57 26.97 8.66
CA ILE A 15 -22.36 26.15 7.72
C ILE A 15 -21.69 24.80 7.46
N ARG A 16 -20.35 24.77 7.47
CA ARG A 16 -19.55 23.55 7.21
C ARG A 16 -19.09 22.87 8.49
N ARG A 17 -18.98 23.64 9.58
CA ARG A 17 -18.43 23.25 10.87
C ARG A 17 -19.21 23.89 12.03
N PRO A 18 -20.51 23.59 12.19
CA PRO A 18 -21.25 24.08 13.34
C PRO A 18 -20.52 23.63 14.62
N ASP A 19 -20.25 24.59 15.52
CA ASP A 19 -19.51 24.38 16.77
C ASP A 19 -18.14 23.69 16.59
N GLY A 20 -17.48 23.93 15.45
CA GLY A 20 -16.20 23.33 15.10
C GLY A 20 -16.28 21.87 14.61
N VAL A 21 -17.46 21.25 14.67
CA VAL A 21 -17.72 19.87 14.24
C VAL A 21 -18.12 19.86 12.77
N SER A 22 -17.40 19.11 11.94
CA SER A 22 -17.74 19.00 10.52
C SER A 22 -19.17 18.48 10.32
N VAL A 23 -19.99 19.14 9.50
CA VAL A 23 -21.32 18.63 9.13
C VAL A 23 -21.22 17.21 8.57
N TYR A 24 -20.15 16.89 7.83
CA TYR A 24 -19.89 15.55 7.32
C TYR A 24 -19.73 14.46 8.41
N SER A 25 -19.28 14.82 9.62
CA SER A 25 -19.24 13.87 10.74
C SER A 25 -20.59 13.64 11.40
N LEU A 26 -21.49 14.63 11.31
CA LEU A 26 -22.84 14.60 11.90
C LEU A 26 -23.85 13.87 11.01
N LEU A 27 -23.60 13.84 9.69
CA LEU A 27 -24.48 13.13 8.76
C LEU A 27 -24.44 11.61 8.98
N PRO A 28 -25.59 10.92 8.96
CA PRO A 28 -25.65 9.46 9.05
C PRO A 28 -24.85 8.83 7.90
N LYS A 29 -23.80 8.08 8.24
CA LYS A 29 -22.92 7.45 7.26
C LYS A 29 -23.60 6.21 6.69
N ARG A 30 -24.10 6.29 5.46
CA ARG A 30 -24.58 5.11 4.73
C ARG A 30 -23.41 4.16 4.48
N ARG A 31 -23.39 3.02 5.19
CA ARG A 31 -22.38 1.97 4.99
C ARG A 31 -22.71 1.24 3.69
N ARG A 32 -21.89 1.40 2.66
CA ARG A 32 -21.96 0.54 1.47
C ARG A 32 -21.21 -0.75 1.77
N PRO A 33 -21.73 -1.93 1.39
CA PRO A 33 -20.98 -3.18 1.53
C PRO A 33 -19.64 -3.04 0.80
N LEU A 34 -18.55 -3.42 1.48
CA LEU A 34 -17.22 -3.37 0.91
C LEU A 34 -17.08 -4.55 -0.07
N VAL A 35 -17.42 -4.32 -1.33
CA VAL A 35 -17.18 -5.31 -2.39
C VAL A 35 -15.70 -5.20 -2.79
N VAL A 36 -14.83 -5.79 -1.98
CA VAL A 36 -13.39 -5.89 -2.22
C VAL A 36 -12.96 -7.27 -1.69
N PRO A 37 -12.14 -8.04 -2.42
CA PRO A 37 -11.65 -9.33 -1.93
C PRO A 37 -10.87 -9.17 -0.62
N ASP A 38 -10.81 -10.25 0.17
CA ASP A 38 -9.98 -10.36 1.36
C ASP A 38 -8.52 -9.97 1.07
N GLY A 39 -7.86 -9.30 2.02
CA GLY A 39 -6.51 -8.78 1.86
C GLY A 39 -5.50 -9.86 1.49
N GLN A 40 -5.67 -11.08 1.98
CA GLN A 40 -4.83 -12.22 1.61
C GLN A 40 -5.02 -12.62 0.15
N VAL A 41 -6.27 -12.67 -0.33
CA VAL A 41 -6.58 -12.97 -1.74
C VAL A 41 -5.91 -11.94 -2.66
N ILE A 42 -5.89 -10.68 -2.25
CA ILE A 42 -5.20 -9.61 -2.99
C ILE A 42 -3.68 -9.81 -2.96
N ALA A 43 -3.11 -10.19 -1.81
CA ALA A 43 -1.68 -10.48 -1.69
C ALA A 43 -1.26 -11.65 -2.59
N GLU A 44 -1.97 -12.77 -2.52
CA GLU A 44 -1.76 -13.97 -3.36
C GLU A 44 -1.86 -13.63 -4.85
N TRP A 45 -2.83 -12.80 -5.24
CA TRP A 45 -2.92 -12.30 -6.60
C TRP A 45 -1.66 -11.51 -7.01
N GLY A 46 -1.15 -10.64 -6.14
CA GLY A 46 0.11 -9.93 -6.39
C GLY A 46 1.30 -10.87 -6.58
N PHE A 47 1.43 -11.91 -5.74
CA PHE A 47 2.48 -12.93 -5.88
C PHE A 47 2.36 -13.72 -7.18
N ALA A 48 1.16 -14.22 -7.50
CA ALA A 48 0.91 -14.96 -8.74
C ALA A 48 1.24 -14.13 -10.00
N MET A 49 1.01 -12.80 -9.96
CA MET A 49 1.43 -11.91 -11.05
C MET A 49 2.95 -11.82 -11.19
N MET A 50 3.70 -11.78 -10.07
CA MET A 50 5.15 -11.75 -10.11
C MET A 50 5.73 -13.10 -10.58
N GLU A 51 5.18 -14.22 -10.14
CA GLU A 51 5.56 -15.57 -10.59
C GLU A 51 5.31 -15.76 -12.09
N ASP A 52 4.16 -15.33 -12.60
CA ASP A 52 3.88 -15.36 -14.05
C ASP A 52 4.85 -14.48 -14.84
N ALA A 53 5.17 -13.29 -14.31
CA ALA A 53 6.14 -12.41 -14.93
C ALA A 53 7.54 -13.03 -14.99
N LEU A 54 8.00 -13.68 -13.91
CA LEU A 54 9.29 -14.38 -13.87
C LEU A 54 9.33 -15.51 -14.92
N ARG A 55 8.31 -16.37 -14.96
CA ARG A 55 8.22 -17.45 -15.95
C ARG A 55 8.25 -16.95 -17.39
N ARG A 56 7.75 -15.74 -17.65
CA ARG A 56 7.79 -15.10 -18.98
C ARG A 56 9.16 -14.53 -19.30
N LEU A 57 9.86 -13.97 -18.32
CA LEU A 57 11.22 -13.44 -18.48
C LEU A 57 12.24 -14.56 -18.68
N GLU A 58 12.07 -15.70 -18.01
CA GLU A 58 12.93 -16.89 -18.16
C GLU A 58 12.91 -17.48 -19.58
N LYS A 59 11.81 -17.31 -20.32
CA LYS A 59 11.68 -17.76 -21.72
C LYS A 59 12.52 -16.94 -22.72
N GLY A 60 13.48 -16.15 -22.25
CA GLY A 60 14.53 -15.54 -23.07
C GLY A 60 14.14 -14.30 -23.86
N ARG A 61 12.92 -13.77 -23.69
CA ARG A 61 12.52 -12.49 -24.29
C ARG A 61 12.56 -11.40 -23.23
N ARG A 62 13.25 -10.30 -23.51
CA ARG A 62 13.15 -9.05 -22.76
C ARG A 62 11.74 -8.47 -22.97
N ASP A 63 10.75 -9.05 -22.30
CA ASP A 63 9.33 -8.70 -22.41
C ASP A 63 9.02 -7.50 -21.49
N PRO A 64 8.83 -6.28 -22.03
CA PRO A 64 8.56 -5.11 -21.21
C PRO A 64 7.21 -5.22 -20.46
N ASN A 65 6.28 -6.04 -20.97
CA ASN A 65 5.03 -6.30 -20.28
C ASN A 65 5.24 -7.22 -19.08
N ALA A 66 6.20 -8.15 -19.13
CA ALA A 66 6.56 -8.97 -17.97
C ALA A 66 7.24 -8.13 -16.87
N LEU A 67 8.18 -7.25 -17.23
CA LEU A 67 8.81 -6.32 -16.27
C LEU A 67 7.77 -5.45 -15.55
N THR A 68 6.83 -4.90 -16.31
CA THR A 68 5.76 -4.07 -15.73
C THR A 68 4.73 -4.88 -14.94
N ALA A 69 4.44 -6.13 -15.35
CA ALA A 69 3.59 -7.03 -14.60
C ALA A 69 4.20 -7.44 -13.25
N TYR A 70 5.52 -7.70 -13.21
CA TYR A 70 6.24 -7.96 -11.97
C TYR A 70 6.10 -6.77 -11.02
N ARG A 71 6.43 -5.56 -11.49
CA ARG A 71 6.28 -4.33 -10.69
C ARG A 71 4.84 -4.15 -10.18
N ASP A 72 3.85 -4.36 -11.03
CA ASP A 72 2.44 -4.19 -10.64
C ASP A 72 2.00 -5.24 -9.61
N GLY A 73 2.43 -6.49 -9.76
CA GLY A 73 2.23 -7.54 -8.77
C GLY A 73 2.88 -7.20 -7.42
N LEU A 74 4.11 -6.67 -7.45
CA LEU A 74 4.82 -6.21 -6.27
C LEU A 74 4.08 -5.07 -5.57
N LEU A 75 3.58 -4.07 -6.31
CA LEU A 75 2.76 -2.97 -5.76
C LEU A 75 1.49 -3.49 -5.08
N ILE A 76 0.79 -4.43 -5.73
CA ILE A 76 -0.45 -5.02 -5.19
C ILE A 76 -0.14 -5.78 -3.89
N ALA A 77 0.87 -6.65 -3.90
CA ALA A 77 1.30 -7.39 -2.72
C ALA A 77 1.76 -6.44 -1.60
N PHE A 78 2.51 -5.38 -1.92
CA PHE A 78 2.94 -4.37 -0.96
C PHE A 78 1.73 -3.71 -0.27
N PHE A 79 0.73 -3.27 -1.04
CA PHE A 79 -0.47 -2.66 -0.45
C PHE A 79 -1.29 -3.65 0.38
N ALA A 80 -1.37 -4.92 -0.04
CA ALA A 80 -2.10 -5.96 0.68
C ALA A 80 -1.40 -6.41 1.97
N LEU A 81 -0.07 -6.41 1.99
CA LEU A 81 0.72 -6.82 3.16
C LEU A 81 0.94 -5.66 4.14
N CYS A 82 1.19 -4.45 3.64
CA CYS A 82 1.54 -3.32 4.49
C CYS A 82 0.35 -2.37 4.75
N GLY A 83 -0.68 -2.43 3.91
CA GLY A 83 -1.88 -1.58 3.99
C GLY A 83 -1.58 -0.08 3.98
N ARG A 84 -0.46 0.37 3.41
CA ARG A 84 0.00 1.77 3.47
C ARG A 84 -0.81 2.69 2.57
N ARG A 85 -0.74 4.00 2.87
CA ARG A 85 -1.40 5.02 2.03
C ARG A 85 -0.67 5.11 0.69
N LEU A 86 -1.43 5.36 -0.38
CA LEU A 86 -0.89 5.54 -1.73
C LEU A 86 0.25 6.56 -1.77
N ARG A 87 0.06 7.73 -1.14
CA ARG A 87 1.09 8.77 -1.08
C ARG A 87 2.38 8.28 -0.43
N SER A 88 2.29 7.56 0.69
CA SER A 88 3.46 6.98 1.37
C SER A 88 4.25 6.06 0.43
N VAL A 89 3.54 5.21 -0.31
CA VAL A 89 4.18 4.25 -1.23
C VAL A 89 4.73 4.94 -2.47
N SER A 90 4.06 5.96 -3.01
CA SER A 90 4.51 6.65 -4.23
C SER A 90 5.77 7.51 -4.02
N LEU A 91 6.09 7.87 -2.77
CA LEU A 91 7.23 8.72 -2.43
C LEU A 91 8.53 7.95 -2.16
N LEU A 92 8.48 6.61 -2.13
CA LEU A 92 9.63 5.81 -1.73
C LEU A 92 10.77 5.95 -2.73
N ARG A 93 12.00 6.10 -2.21
CA ARG A 93 13.24 6.03 -2.98
C ARG A 93 14.17 4.95 -2.40
N PRO A 94 14.81 4.11 -3.24
CA PRO A 94 15.81 3.16 -2.77
C PRO A 94 16.99 3.87 -2.09
N GLY A 95 17.47 3.34 -0.97
CA GLY A 95 18.59 3.91 -0.20
C GLY A 95 18.20 5.11 0.68
N GLN A 96 17.04 5.72 0.45
CA GLN A 96 16.54 6.83 1.27
C GLN A 96 15.38 6.37 2.16
N GLU A 97 14.14 6.47 1.70
CA GLU A 97 12.97 6.02 2.47
C GLU A 97 12.94 4.50 2.58
N LEU A 98 13.41 3.75 1.57
CA LEU A 98 13.51 2.28 1.61
C LEU A 98 14.98 1.88 1.81
N ARG A 99 15.31 1.36 2.99
CA ARG A 99 16.68 0.95 3.37
C ARG A 99 16.74 -0.53 3.68
N GLN A 100 17.82 -1.19 3.27
CA GLN A 100 18.10 -2.56 3.73
C GLN A 100 18.60 -2.52 5.17
N VAL A 101 18.04 -3.38 6.03
CA VAL A 101 18.44 -3.58 7.43
C VAL A 101 18.53 -5.09 7.66
N GLY A 102 19.76 -5.61 7.68
CA GLY A 102 20.02 -7.05 7.64
C GLY A 102 19.42 -7.69 6.38
N GLU A 103 18.66 -8.77 6.58
CA GLU A 103 17.99 -9.51 5.51
C GLU A 103 16.64 -8.91 5.08
N CYS A 104 16.18 -7.84 5.74
CA CYS A 104 14.89 -7.22 5.47
C CYS A 104 15.03 -5.78 4.98
N PHE A 105 13.93 -5.21 4.51
CA PHE A 105 13.86 -3.78 4.22
C PHE A 105 13.07 -3.05 5.30
N ARG A 106 13.53 -1.85 5.65
CA ARG A 106 12.84 -0.87 6.50
C ARG A 106 12.46 0.35 5.66
N ILE A 107 11.23 0.80 5.86
CA ILE A 107 10.68 2.01 5.30
C ILE A 107 10.55 3.05 6.40
N GLU A 108 11.01 4.26 6.10
CA GLU A 108 10.89 5.40 6.98
C GLU A 108 10.48 6.65 6.18
N LEU A 109 9.38 7.27 6.61
CA LEU A 109 8.87 8.53 6.05
C LEU A 109 8.81 9.58 7.16
N SER A 110 9.34 10.78 6.88
CA SER A 110 9.29 11.92 7.79
C SER A 110 7.86 12.46 7.97
N GLY A 111 7.64 13.26 9.02
CA GLY A 111 6.33 13.88 9.28
C GLY A 111 5.81 14.67 8.08
N GLU A 112 6.69 15.44 7.41
CA GLU A 112 6.40 16.24 6.22
C GLU A 112 5.94 15.40 5.02
N GLN A 113 6.44 14.17 4.91
CA GLN A 113 6.07 13.24 3.84
C GLN A 113 4.69 12.58 4.10
N THR A 114 4.16 12.65 5.33
CA THR A 114 2.91 12.01 5.72
C THR A 114 1.74 12.98 5.83
N LYS A 115 0.53 12.49 5.52
CA LYS A 115 -0.71 13.27 5.65
C LYS A 115 -0.99 13.74 7.09
N THR A 116 -0.49 13.01 8.08
CA THR A 116 -0.77 13.26 9.50
C THR A 116 0.29 14.11 10.19
N GLY A 117 1.37 14.49 9.50
CA GLY A 117 2.50 15.19 10.12
C GLY A 117 3.31 14.30 11.07
N ARG A 118 3.10 12.97 11.06
CA ARG A 118 3.72 12.02 11.98
C ARG A 118 4.60 11.05 11.20
N ARG A 119 5.82 10.79 11.68
CA ARG A 119 6.73 9.80 11.11
C ARG A 119 6.02 8.46 10.91
N ASP A 120 6.18 7.84 9.75
CA ASP A 120 5.61 6.54 9.39
C ASP A 120 6.76 5.57 9.16
N VAL A 121 6.90 4.58 10.05
CA VAL A 121 8.01 3.63 10.05
C VAL A 121 7.45 2.22 10.03
N PHE A 122 7.96 1.39 9.12
CA PHE A 122 7.57 -0.01 8.99
C PHE A 122 8.62 -0.79 8.21
N GLY A 123 8.49 -2.09 8.10
CA GLY A 123 9.41 -2.99 7.43
C GLY A 123 8.68 -3.94 6.49
N LEU A 124 9.44 -4.59 5.63
CA LEU A 124 8.92 -5.68 4.81
C LEU A 124 9.07 -6.99 5.57
N LEU A 125 8.09 -7.87 5.39
CA LEU A 125 8.16 -9.22 5.93
C LEU A 125 9.28 -10.01 5.23
N PRO A 126 9.99 -10.92 5.93
CA PRO A 126 11.05 -11.72 5.34
C PRO A 126 10.64 -12.42 4.04
N GLU A 127 9.41 -12.92 3.95
CA GLU A 127 8.88 -13.63 2.78
C GLU A 127 8.60 -12.70 1.58
N PHE A 128 8.50 -11.39 1.82
CA PHE A 128 8.32 -10.39 0.79
C PHE A 128 9.65 -9.75 0.36
N THR A 129 10.67 -9.78 1.21
CA THR A 129 11.97 -9.18 0.94
C THR A 129 12.64 -9.69 -0.35
N PRO A 130 12.68 -11.01 -0.65
CA PRO A 130 13.26 -11.49 -1.91
C PRO A 130 12.61 -10.89 -3.16
N TRP A 131 11.30 -10.66 -3.13
CA TRP A 131 10.56 -10.06 -4.24
C TRP A 131 10.92 -8.59 -4.44
N MET A 132 11.05 -7.83 -3.34
CA MET A 132 11.52 -6.44 -3.39
C MET A 132 12.98 -6.36 -3.84
N ARG A 133 13.84 -7.27 -3.35
CA ARG A 133 15.25 -7.34 -3.73
C ARG A 133 15.40 -7.58 -5.23
N HIS A 134 14.73 -8.60 -5.76
CA HIS A 134 14.74 -8.89 -7.20
C HIS A 134 14.20 -7.72 -8.03
N TYR A 135 13.20 -6.98 -7.52
CA TYR A 135 12.76 -5.75 -8.18
C TYR A 135 13.87 -4.71 -8.26
N LEU A 136 14.56 -4.44 -7.15
CA LEU A 136 15.61 -3.43 -7.08
C LEU A 136 16.83 -3.79 -7.95
N GLU A 137 17.20 -5.06 -7.99
CA GLU A 137 18.43 -5.54 -8.62
C GLU A 137 18.26 -5.90 -10.11
N VAL A 138 17.07 -6.38 -10.51
CA VAL A 138 16.84 -6.91 -11.87
C VAL A 138 15.79 -6.10 -12.62
N ILE A 139 14.58 -6.00 -12.07
CA ILE A 139 13.43 -5.46 -12.79
C ILE A 139 13.51 -3.94 -12.96
N ARG A 140 13.84 -3.21 -11.89
CA ARG A 140 13.92 -1.74 -11.87
C ARG A 140 15.02 -1.23 -12.80
N PRO A 141 16.27 -1.75 -12.79
CA PRO A 141 17.28 -1.36 -13.77
C PRO A 141 16.85 -1.63 -15.22
N ALA A 142 16.17 -2.77 -15.47
CA ALA A 142 15.65 -3.08 -16.79
C ALA A 142 14.55 -2.11 -17.23
N LEU A 143 13.70 -1.64 -16.32
CA LEU A 143 12.67 -0.62 -16.58
C LEU A 143 13.26 0.78 -16.79
N LEU A 144 14.34 1.12 -16.08
CA LEU A 144 15.03 2.41 -16.23
C LEU A 144 15.70 2.57 -17.59
N ALA A 145 16.16 1.46 -18.18
CA ALA A 145 16.81 1.46 -19.49
C ALA A 145 17.95 2.50 -19.60
N GLY A 146 18.77 2.60 -18.55
CA GLY A 146 19.91 3.53 -18.47
C GLY A 146 19.58 4.92 -17.91
N ARG A 147 18.30 5.25 -17.69
CA ARG A 147 17.90 6.51 -17.04
C ARG A 147 18.26 6.50 -15.56
N GLN A 148 18.54 7.68 -15.02
CA GLN A 148 18.72 7.91 -13.60
C GLN A 148 17.43 8.50 -13.03
N GLU A 149 16.79 7.76 -12.13
CA GLU A 149 15.60 8.22 -11.41
C GLU A 149 15.73 7.78 -9.96
N GLU A 150 15.34 8.65 -9.02
CA GLU A 150 15.37 8.30 -7.60
C GLU A 150 14.16 7.46 -7.17
N ALA A 151 13.03 7.60 -7.86
CA ALA A 151 11.78 6.96 -7.46
C ALA A 151 11.89 5.43 -7.45
N LEU A 152 11.30 4.79 -6.45
CA LEU A 152 11.25 3.33 -6.36
C LEU A 152 10.46 2.74 -7.53
N TRP A 153 9.30 3.32 -7.85
CA TRP A 153 8.35 2.76 -8.80
C TRP A 153 8.54 3.34 -10.20
N ILE A 154 9.05 2.53 -11.12
CA ILE A 154 9.38 2.97 -12.48
C ILE A 154 8.32 2.51 -13.49
N GLY A 155 7.92 3.42 -14.37
CA GLY A 155 6.98 3.20 -15.45
C GLY A 155 7.60 2.45 -16.63
N ARG A 156 6.78 2.11 -17.62
CA ARG A 156 7.23 1.41 -18.84
C ARG A 156 8.25 2.21 -19.66
N LEU A 157 8.17 3.54 -19.59
CA LEU A 157 9.01 4.46 -20.35
C LEU A 157 10.24 4.93 -19.54
N GLY A 158 10.56 4.24 -18.44
CA GLY A 158 11.72 4.54 -17.60
C GLY A 158 11.59 5.78 -16.69
N GLY A 159 10.47 6.50 -16.71
CA GLY A 159 10.17 7.57 -15.77
C GLY A 159 9.41 7.10 -14.51
N PRO A 160 9.29 7.94 -13.47
CA PRO A 160 8.62 7.60 -12.22
C PRO A 160 7.11 7.37 -12.40
N LEU A 161 6.53 6.43 -11.66
CA LEU A 161 5.09 6.30 -11.53
C LEU A 161 4.54 7.36 -10.56
N THR A 162 3.59 8.17 -11.05
CA THR A 162 2.83 9.07 -10.19
C THR A 162 1.85 8.29 -9.30
N ALA A 163 1.42 8.89 -8.18
CA ALA A 163 0.38 8.32 -7.33
C ALA A 163 -0.90 8.00 -8.13
N GLN A 164 -1.33 8.90 -9.00
CA GLN A 164 -2.48 8.68 -9.89
C GLN A 164 -2.23 7.54 -10.88
N GLY A 165 -1.01 7.40 -11.38
CA GLY A 165 -0.59 6.30 -12.24
C GLY A 165 -0.70 4.94 -11.55
N ILE A 166 -0.21 4.84 -10.30
CA ILE A 166 -0.34 3.63 -9.46
C ILE A 166 -1.82 3.31 -9.22
N GLN A 167 -2.62 4.30 -8.83
CA GLN A 167 -4.05 4.11 -8.58
C GLN A 167 -4.79 3.57 -9.81
N THR A 168 -4.60 4.22 -10.96
CA THR A 168 -5.29 3.87 -12.20
C THR A 168 -4.89 2.47 -12.68
N ARG A 169 -3.62 2.10 -12.54
CA ARG A 169 -3.13 0.75 -12.89
C ARG A 169 -3.80 -0.33 -12.04
N ILE A 170 -3.81 -0.16 -10.72
CA ILE A 170 -4.41 -1.14 -9.80
C ILE A 170 -5.92 -1.25 -10.04
N GLN A 171 -6.62 -0.15 -10.34
CA GLN A 171 -8.04 -0.17 -10.70
C GLN A 171 -8.32 -0.94 -11.99
N ARG A 172 -7.49 -0.76 -13.02
CA ARG A 172 -7.63 -1.52 -14.29
C ARG A 172 -7.37 -3.01 -14.08
N LEU A 173 -6.31 -3.34 -13.35
CA LEU A 173 -5.92 -4.72 -13.06
C LEU A 173 -6.97 -5.45 -12.20
N SER A 174 -7.49 -4.78 -11.17
CA SER A 174 -8.53 -5.34 -10.31
C SER A 174 -9.85 -5.54 -11.04
N CYS A 175 -10.24 -4.59 -11.89
CA CYS A 175 -11.42 -4.74 -12.75
C CYS A 175 -11.26 -5.98 -13.65
N LYS A 176 -10.10 -6.14 -14.28
CA LYS A 176 -9.79 -7.31 -15.12
C LYS A 176 -9.83 -8.63 -14.34
N ARG A 177 -9.33 -8.66 -13.10
CA ARG A 177 -9.20 -9.90 -12.31
C ARG A 177 -10.48 -10.30 -11.57
N PHE A 178 -11.23 -9.32 -11.07
CA PHE A 178 -12.34 -9.52 -10.13
C PHE A 178 -13.68 -8.98 -10.63
N GLY A 179 -13.73 -8.38 -11.82
CA GLY A 179 -14.94 -7.72 -12.34
C GLY A 179 -15.29 -6.40 -11.64
N ILE A 180 -14.46 -5.97 -10.68
CA ILE A 180 -14.68 -4.76 -9.89
C ILE A 180 -13.40 -3.92 -9.79
N ALA A 181 -13.52 -2.63 -10.09
CA ALA A 181 -12.39 -1.71 -9.99
C ALA A 181 -12.18 -1.25 -8.55
N PHE A 182 -11.01 -1.58 -7.98
CA PHE A 182 -10.59 -1.07 -6.68
C PHE A 182 -9.13 -0.63 -6.70
N GLY A 183 -8.80 0.36 -5.86
CA GLY A 183 -7.46 0.94 -5.77
C GLY A 183 -6.87 0.83 -4.36
N PRO A 184 -5.68 1.41 -4.13
CA PRO A 184 -4.95 1.33 -2.86
C PRO A 184 -5.78 1.63 -1.61
N HIS A 185 -6.69 2.62 -1.68
CA HIS A 185 -7.54 2.96 -0.55
C HIS A 185 -8.48 1.81 -0.15
N ARG A 186 -9.09 1.16 -1.14
CA ARG A 186 -9.98 0.01 -0.93
C ARG A 186 -9.21 -1.23 -0.47
N ILE A 187 -8.00 -1.44 -1.01
CA ILE A 187 -7.09 -2.49 -0.54
C ILE A 187 -6.78 -2.27 0.95
N ARG A 188 -6.38 -1.07 1.36
CA ARG A 188 -6.12 -0.75 2.77
C ARG A 188 -7.32 -1.09 3.67
N HIS A 189 -8.54 -0.73 3.28
CA HIS A 189 -9.75 -1.08 4.04
C HIS A 189 -9.98 -2.59 4.11
N SER A 190 -9.74 -3.31 3.01
CA SER A 190 -9.81 -4.78 3.00
C SER A 190 -8.81 -5.39 3.97
N VAL A 191 -7.56 -4.91 4.01
CA VAL A 191 -6.55 -5.40 4.97
C VAL A 191 -7.00 -5.18 6.41
N VAL A 192 -7.46 -3.97 6.75
CA VAL A 192 -7.97 -3.66 8.11
C VAL A 192 -9.11 -4.60 8.50
N THR A 193 -10.04 -4.84 7.58
CA THR A 193 -11.19 -5.72 7.81
C THR A 193 -10.76 -7.18 7.95
N THR A 194 -9.84 -7.64 7.09
CA THR A 194 -9.28 -8.99 7.08
C THR A 194 -8.61 -9.31 8.41
N VAL A 195 -7.78 -8.39 8.91
CA VAL A 195 -7.10 -8.52 10.20
C VAL A 195 -8.11 -8.62 11.34
N ALA A 196 -9.09 -7.70 11.38
CA ALA A 196 -10.11 -7.69 12.42
C ALA A 196 -10.90 -9.01 12.45
N LEU A 197 -11.39 -9.46 11.29
CA LEU A 197 -12.16 -10.71 11.19
C LEU A 197 -11.35 -11.95 11.56
N ARG A 198 -10.09 -12.05 11.08
CA ARG A 198 -9.27 -13.26 11.28
C ARG A 198 -8.67 -13.39 12.66
N LEU A 199 -8.45 -12.27 13.34
CA LEU A 199 -7.94 -12.27 14.71
C LEU A 199 -9.06 -12.24 15.75
N GLY A 200 -10.32 -12.13 15.33
CA GLY A 200 -11.46 -11.97 16.25
C GLY A 200 -11.44 -10.63 16.99
N GLU A 201 -10.87 -9.61 16.35
CA GLU A 201 -10.54 -8.32 16.96
C GLU A 201 -11.37 -7.17 16.35
N THR A 202 -11.30 -5.99 16.97
CA THR A 202 -12.02 -4.81 16.48
C THR A 202 -11.40 -4.22 15.20
N ALA A 203 -12.18 -3.43 14.45
CA ALA A 203 -11.65 -2.67 13.30
C ALA A 203 -10.55 -1.66 13.70
N ALA A 204 -10.59 -1.14 14.93
CA ALA A 204 -9.54 -0.27 15.47
C ALA A 204 -8.22 -1.04 15.66
N PHE A 205 -8.28 -2.29 16.11
CA PHE A 205 -7.13 -3.19 16.17
C PHE A 205 -6.58 -3.49 14.77
N GLY A 206 -7.46 -3.79 13.80
CA GLY A 206 -7.06 -3.96 12.40
C GLY A 206 -6.34 -2.74 11.81
N ALA A 207 -6.78 -1.53 12.18
CA ALA A 207 -6.13 -0.29 11.78
C ALA A 207 -4.76 -0.09 12.46
N ALA A 208 -4.57 -0.59 13.68
CA ALA A 208 -3.31 -0.55 14.42
C ALA A 208 -2.26 -1.55 13.87
N VAL A 209 -2.72 -2.70 13.34
CA VAL A 209 -1.90 -3.65 12.56
C VAL A 209 -1.43 -3.04 11.26
N VAL A 210 -2.35 -2.36 10.55
CA VAL A 210 -2.07 -1.62 9.30
C VAL A 210 -1.38 -0.29 9.62
N GLY A 211 -0.17 -0.42 10.15
CA GLY A 211 0.55 0.65 10.83
C GLY A 211 1.93 0.21 11.28
N ASN A 212 2.13 -1.08 11.58
CA ASN A 212 3.37 -1.57 12.16
C ASN A 212 3.78 -2.93 11.57
N THR A 213 5.08 -3.16 11.56
CA THR A 213 5.67 -4.47 11.29
C THR A 213 6.56 -4.86 12.46
N PRO A 214 6.74 -6.16 12.75
CA PRO A 214 7.52 -6.62 13.90
C PRO A 214 8.91 -5.97 13.97
N ALA A 215 9.61 -5.90 12.83
CA ALA A 215 10.96 -5.33 12.69
C ALA A 215 11.12 -3.85 13.10
N VAL A 216 10.02 -3.13 13.32
CA VAL A 216 10.03 -1.72 13.74
C VAL A 216 9.46 -1.53 15.15
N ALA A 217 8.63 -2.47 15.60
CA ALA A 217 7.89 -2.32 16.83
C ALA A 217 8.65 -2.80 18.09
N GLU A 218 9.86 -3.35 17.95
CA GLU A 218 10.81 -3.54 19.07
C GLU A 218 11.38 -2.21 19.63
N GLY A 219 11.36 -1.13 18.83
CA GLY A 219 11.93 0.17 19.23
C GLY A 219 10.90 1.24 19.65
N TYR A 220 9.61 0.94 19.58
CA TYR A 220 8.53 1.89 19.88
C TYR A 220 7.63 1.35 20.98
N ASN A 221 7.32 2.20 21.95
CA ASN A 221 6.58 1.89 23.19
C ASN A 221 5.07 1.63 22.93
N HIS A 222 4.76 0.69 22.04
CA HIS A 222 3.41 0.27 21.66
C HIS A 222 3.35 -1.26 21.51
N ALA A 223 3.50 -1.98 22.64
CA ALA A 223 3.45 -3.44 22.73
C ALA A 223 2.22 -4.07 22.02
N GLY A 224 1.07 -3.39 22.04
CA GLY A 224 -0.13 -3.84 21.33
C GLY A 224 0.00 -3.82 19.80
N GLN A 225 0.71 -2.84 19.24
CA GLN A 225 0.95 -2.74 17.80
C GLN A 225 2.00 -3.75 17.31
N TYR A 226 2.99 -4.07 18.16
CA TYR A 226 3.98 -5.12 17.91
C TYR A 226 3.32 -6.51 17.80
N GLN A 227 2.55 -6.89 18.82
CA GLN A 227 1.84 -8.17 18.89
C GLN A 227 0.87 -8.34 17.72
N ALA A 228 0.18 -7.26 17.36
CA ALA A 228 -0.78 -7.26 16.27
C ALA A 228 -0.10 -7.44 14.89
N ALA A 229 1.07 -6.82 14.68
CA ALA A 229 1.87 -6.99 13.48
C ALA A 229 2.46 -8.41 13.35
N LEU A 230 2.95 -8.99 14.47
CA LEU A 230 3.43 -10.38 14.53
C LEU A 230 2.33 -11.37 14.16
N ARG A 231 1.13 -11.20 14.72
CA ARG A 231 -0.02 -12.07 14.45
C ARG A 231 -0.44 -12.04 12.98
N TYR A 232 -0.41 -10.85 12.34
CA TYR A 232 -0.71 -10.75 10.91
C TYR A 232 0.36 -11.36 10.01
N ALA A 233 1.64 -11.18 10.34
CA ALA A 233 2.74 -11.85 9.64
C ALA A 233 2.60 -13.38 9.72
N ALA A 234 2.31 -13.91 10.91
CA ALA A 234 2.10 -15.35 11.13
C ALA A 234 0.89 -15.92 10.35
N LEU A 235 -0.21 -15.16 10.25
CA LEU A 235 -1.36 -15.54 9.42
C LEU A 235 -1.01 -15.63 7.93
N SER A 236 -0.21 -14.70 7.45
CA SER A 236 0.26 -14.67 6.05
C SER A 236 1.22 -15.84 5.76
N HIS A 237 2.05 -16.22 6.74
CA HIS A 237 3.00 -17.33 6.63
C HIS A 237 2.32 -18.72 6.60
N LYS A 238 1.36 -18.97 7.51
CA LYS A 238 0.76 -20.32 7.66
C LYS A 238 0.02 -20.83 6.42
N ARG A 239 -0.66 -19.97 5.65
CA ARG A 239 -1.41 -20.42 4.46
C ARG A 239 -0.53 -20.63 3.22
N ARG A 240 0.58 -19.89 3.08
CA ARG A 240 1.46 -20.07 1.92
C ARG A 240 2.30 -21.36 1.96
N ARG A 241 2.44 -22.00 3.14
CA ARG A 241 3.01 -23.35 3.26
C ARG A 241 1.99 -24.47 3.08
N ALA A 242 0.69 -24.14 3.09
CA ALA A 242 -0.41 -25.09 3.00
C ALA A 242 -1.07 -25.11 1.61
N ALA A 243 -0.63 -24.25 0.69
CA ALA A 243 -1.02 -24.17 -0.71
C ALA A 243 0.20 -24.48 -1.58
#